data_AF-A0A6M0FH99-F1
#
_entry.id   AF-A0A6M0FH99-F1
#
_cell.length_a   1.000
_cell.length_b   1.000
_cell.length_c   1.000
_cell.angle_alpha   90.00
_cell.angle_beta   90.00
_cell.angle_gamma   90.00
#
_symmetry.space_group_name_H-M   'P 1'
#
loop_
_entity.id
_entity.type
_entity.pdbx_description
1 polymer ?
#
loop_
_entity_poly.entity_id
_entity_poly.type
_entity_poly.pdbx_seq_one_letter_code
_entity_poly.pdbx_strand_id
1 'polypeptide(L)'
;MSYIDETTQNHEIAKMTNLYETDFVEWTIKQAQALNNHDLKALDWNNLKEEIEDLGKEQIHAVSSFIKRLIEHKLKLEYSSNIYPRKQWQIEIDDFQDEIERRLTKTLLNKIDIDKEYERAKRLVLSEYKLDLPDKSPYSFEDLMERLPED
;
A
#
# COMPACT_ATOMS: atom_id res chain seq x y z
N MET A 1 36.62 -20.22 24.46
CA MET A 1 36.86 -18.91 23.81
C MET A 1 36.96 -19.19 22.32
N SER A 2 35.85 -19.16 21.58
CA SER A 2 35.84 -19.57 20.17
C SER A 2 36.17 -18.35 19.31
N TYR A 3 37.44 -18.26 18.86
CA TYR A 3 37.87 -17.43 17.74
C TYR A 3 37.18 -17.96 16.48
N ILE A 4 35.94 -17.54 16.23
CA ILE A 4 35.30 -17.74 14.93
C ILE A 4 35.58 -16.47 14.13
N ASP A 5 36.29 -16.68 13.03
CA ASP A 5 36.91 -15.73 12.11
C ASP A 5 35.90 -14.72 11.53
N GLU A 6 36.12 -13.42 11.79
CA GLU A 6 35.36 -12.31 11.19
C GLU A 6 35.34 -12.41 9.66
N THR A 7 36.36 -13.03 9.07
CA THR A 7 36.48 -13.26 7.62
C THR A 7 35.36 -14.15 7.08
N THR A 8 34.97 -15.20 7.83
CA THR A 8 33.90 -16.13 7.42
C THR A 8 32.54 -15.46 7.50
N GLN A 9 32.30 -14.67 8.56
CA GLN A 9 31.05 -13.95 8.73
C GLN A 9 30.85 -12.87 7.64
N ASN A 10 31.92 -12.14 7.31
CA ASN A 10 31.86 -11.16 6.22
C ASN A 10 31.59 -11.81 4.85
N HIS A 11 32.14 -13.01 4.61
CA HIS A 11 31.88 -13.75 3.37
C HIS A 11 30.42 -14.23 3.27
N GLU A 12 29.83 -14.69 4.37
CA GLU A 12 28.43 -15.13 4.40
C GLU A 12 27.46 -13.96 4.16
N ILE A 13 27.71 -12.80 4.77
CA ILE A 13 26.90 -11.59 4.53
C ILE A 13 27.02 -11.16 3.07
N ALA A 14 28.23 -11.09 2.52
CA ALA A 14 28.43 -10.71 1.10
C ALA A 14 27.72 -11.67 0.14
N LYS A 15 27.70 -12.97 0.46
CA LYS A 15 26.94 -13.97 -0.29
C LYS A 15 25.44 -13.73 -0.20
N MET A 16 24.91 -13.37 0.97
CA MET A 16 23.49 -13.03 1.11
C MET A 16 23.14 -11.75 0.34
N THR A 17 23.96 -10.71 0.41
CA THR A 17 23.74 -9.50 -0.38
C THR A 17 23.78 -9.77 -1.89
N ASN A 18 24.68 -10.64 -2.36
CA ASN A 18 24.64 -11.04 -3.77
C ASN A 18 23.37 -11.83 -4.13
N LEU A 19 22.89 -12.69 -3.23
CA LEU A 19 21.66 -13.43 -3.47
C LEU A 19 20.44 -12.51 -3.49
N TYR A 20 20.40 -11.46 -2.67
CA TYR A 20 19.36 -10.43 -2.72
C TYR A 20 19.21 -9.84 -4.13
N GLU A 21 20.33 -9.50 -4.77
CA GLU A 21 20.34 -8.89 -6.11
C GLU A 21 20.06 -9.89 -7.24
N THR A 22 20.44 -11.16 -7.06
CA THR A 22 20.43 -12.16 -8.15
C THR A 22 19.27 -13.13 -8.10
N ASP A 23 18.78 -13.45 -6.89
CA ASP A 23 17.63 -14.31 -6.64
C ASP A 23 16.96 -13.92 -5.30
N PHE A 24 16.19 -12.84 -5.36
CA PHE A 24 15.47 -12.29 -4.21
C PHE A 24 14.59 -13.35 -3.52
N VAL A 25 13.94 -14.23 -4.28
CA VAL A 25 13.08 -15.28 -3.72
C VAL A 25 13.90 -16.24 -2.87
N GLU A 26 15.02 -16.75 -3.38
CA GLU A 26 15.87 -17.64 -2.58
C GLU A 26 16.50 -16.90 -1.39
N TRP A 27 16.83 -15.62 -1.53
CA TRP A 27 17.27 -14.78 -0.41
C TRP A 27 16.23 -14.73 0.70
N THR A 28 14.95 -14.43 0.41
CA THR A 28 13.89 -14.36 1.44
C THR A 28 13.75 -15.68 2.20
N ILE A 29 13.81 -16.82 1.50
CA ILE A 29 13.71 -18.15 2.10
C ILE A 29 14.88 -18.37 3.07
N LYS A 30 16.11 -18.05 2.66
CA LYS A 30 17.30 -18.21 3.52
C LYS A 30 17.28 -17.30 4.73
N GLN A 31 16.87 -16.04 4.57
CA GLN A 31 16.75 -15.12 5.70
C GLN A 31 15.68 -15.57 6.70
N ALA A 32 14.53 -16.06 6.23
CA ALA A 32 13.49 -16.64 7.08
C ALA A 32 14.00 -17.88 7.85
N GLN A 33 14.76 -18.75 7.19
CA GLN A 33 15.40 -19.90 7.84
C GLN A 33 16.43 -19.48 8.89
N ALA A 34 17.26 -18.48 8.60
CA ALA A 34 18.24 -17.95 9.54
C ALA A 34 17.57 -17.36 10.79
N LEU A 35 16.46 -16.61 10.62
CA LEU A 35 15.64 -16.11 11.73
C LEU A 35 15.08 -17.25 12.59
N ASN A 36 14.49 -18.27 11.96
CA ASN A 36 13.92 -19.43 12.66
C ASN A 36 14.97 -20.20 13.47
N ASN A 37 16.19 -20.29 12.94
CA ASN A 37 17.29 -21.01 13.58
C ASN A 37 18.09 -20.13 14.56
N HIS A 38 17.70 -18.86 14.74
CA HIS A 38 18.44 -17.86 15.50
C HIS A 38 19.91 -17.70 15.04
N ASP A 39 20.18 -17.94 13.76
CA ASP A 39 21.51 -17.79 13.17
C ASP A 39 21.76 -16.32 12.78
N LEU A 40 22.15 -15.51 13.77
CA LEU A 40 22.35 -14.08 13.60
C LEU A 40 23.50 -13.72 12.64
N LYS A 41 24.38 -14.68 12.31
CA LYS A 41 25.53 -14.47 11.41
C LYS A 41 25.15 -14.50 9.94
N ALA A 42 24.12 -15.29 9.61
CA ALA A 42 23.59 -15.42 8.25
C ALA A 42 22.58 -14.31 7.88
N LEU A 43 22.23 -13.43 8.83
CA LEU A 43 21.28 -12.35 8.59
C LEU A 43 21.92 -11.17 7.87
N ASP A 44 21.33 -10.82 6.73
CA ASP A 44 21.66 -9.60 5.99
C ASP A 44 20.85 -8.43 6.54
N TRP A 45 21.34 -7.85 7.64
CA TRP A 45 20.62 -6.85 8.42
C TRP A 45 20.26 -5.57 7.66
N ASN A 46 21.07 -5.17 6.68
CA ASN A 46 20.81 -3.95 5.91
C ASN A 46 19.61 -4.16 5.00
N ASN A 47 19.64 -5.23 4.19
CA ASN A 47 18.55 -5.57 3.28
C ASN A 47 17.28 -5.97 4.06
N LEU A 48 17.40 -6.70 5.18
CA LEU A 48 16.26 -7.01 6.05
C LEU A 48 15.57 -5.76 6.60
N LYS A 49 16.34 -4.76 7.03
CA LYS A 49 15.77 -3.50 7.51
C LYS A 49 15.00 -2.79 6.40
N GLU A 50 15.59 -2.70 5.21
CA GLU A 50 14.96 -2.08 4.04
C GLU A 50 13.64 -2.77 3.69
N GLU A 51 13.65 -4.10 3.58
CA GLU A 51 12.44 -4.88 3.27
C GLU A 51 11.34 -4.70 4.33
N ILE A 52 11.68 -4.63 5.62
CA ILE A 52 10.70 -4.35 6.68
C ILE A 52 10.11 -2.93 6.56
N GLU A 53 10.95 -1.93 6.26
CA GLU A 53 10.49 -0.56 6.02
C GLU A 53 9.59 -0.49 4.79
N ASP A 54 9.93 -1.20 3.72
CA ASP A 54 9.20 -1.22 2.46
C ASP A 54 7.89 -1.97 2.57
N LEU A 55 7.83 -3.11 3.28
CA LEU A 55 6.58 -3.79 3.66
C LEU A 55 5.59 -2.82 4.32
N GLY A 56 6.07 -1.96 5.22
CA GLY A 56 5.25 -0.93 5.85
C GLY A 56 4.74 0.14 4.86
N LYS A 57 5.60 0.61 3.96
CA LYS A 57 5.24 1.60 2.92
C LYS A 57 4.25 1.01 1.92
N GLU A 58 4.43 -0.23 1.48
CA GLU A 58 3.54 -0.91 0.54
C GLU A 58 2.12 -1.02 1.10
N GLN A 59 1.98 -1.35 2.38
CA GLN A 59 0.66 -1.40 3.04
C GLN A 59 -0.02 -0.02 3.05
N ILE A 60 0.73 1.05 3.32
CA ILE A 60 0.23 2.43 3.22
C ILE A 60 -0.19 2.74 1.78
N HIS A 61 0.65 2.41 0.80
CA HIS A 61 0.40 2.66 -0.62
C HIS A 61 -0.81 1.89 -1.16
N ALA A 62 -1.02 0.66 -0.71
CA ALA A 62 -2.18 -0.15 -1.09
C ALA A 62 -3.49 0.53 -0.66
N VAL A 63 -3.60 0.91 0.62
CA VAL A 63 -4.80 1.57 1.15
C VAL A 63 -4.98 2.97 0.55
N SER A 64 -3.90 3.75 0.41
CA SER A 64 -3.92 5.06 -0.28
C SER A 64 -4.47 4.91 -1.70
N SER A 65 -4.09 3.85 -2.42
CA SER A 65 -4.59 3.59 -3.78
C SER A 65 -6.08 3.26 -3.80
N PHE A 66 -6.59 2.49 -2.83
CA PHE A 66 -8.02 2.24 -2.71
C PHE A 66 -8.80 3.51 -2.35
N ILE A 67 -8.31 4.32 -1.41
CA ILE A 67 -8.91 5.63 -1.08
C ILE A 67 -8.98 6.53 -2.31
N LYS A 68 -7.91 6.60 -3.11
CA LYS A 68 -7.90 7.36 -4.37
C LYS A 68 -9.01 6.90 -5.32
N ARG A 69 -9.17 5.58 -5.50
CA ARG A 69 -10.21 5.00 -6.39
C ARG A 69 -11.61 5.22 -5.84
N LEU A 70 -11.79 5.13 -4.53
CA LEU A 70 -13.04 5.41 -3.83
C LEU A 70 -13.46 6.86 -4.05
N ILE A 71 -12.56 7.82 -3.85
CA ILE A 71 -12.81 9.25 -4.12
C ILE A 71 -13.16 9.47 -5.59
N GLU A 72 -12.41 8.86 -6.51
CA GLU A 72 -12.67 8.95 -7.95
C GLU A 72 -14.11 8.54 -8.30
N HIS A 73 -14.59 7.43 -7.75
CA HIS A 73 -15.92 6.91 -8.04
C HIS A 73 -17.02 7.72 -7.36
N LYS A 74 -16.80 8.23 -6.14
CA LYS A 74 -17.72 9.17 -5.49
C LYS A 74 -17.86 10.46 -6.29
N LEU A 75 -16.76 11.05 -6.77
CA LEU A 75 -16.79 12.22 -7.65
C LEU A 75 -17.55 11.94 -8.95
N LYS A 76 -17.34 10.78 -9.57
CA LYS A 76 -18.08 10.35 -10.77
C LYS A 76 -19.57 10.23 -10.49
N LEU A 77 -19.97 9.63 -9.37
CA LEU A 77 -21.39 9.48 -8.99
C LEU A 77 -22.05 10.81 -8.63
N GLU A 78 -21.36 11.72 -7.94
CA GLU A 78 -21.98 12.96 -7.47
C GLU A 78 -22.07 14.01 -8.58
N TYR A 79 -21.05 14.12 -9.43
CA TYR A 79 -20.91 15.24 -10.37
C TYR A 79 -21.20 14.87 -11.83
N SER A 80 -21.15 13.59 -12.21
CA SER A 80 -21.43 13.19 -13.60
C SER A 80 -22.93 12.99 -13.85
N SER A 81 -23.44 13.49 -14.97
CA SER A 81 -24.81 13.21 -15.43
C SER A 81 -24.96 11.86 -16.13
N ASN A 82 -23.86 11.10 -16.30
CA ASN A 82 -23.92 9.78 -16.93
C ASN A 82 -24.71 8.80 -16.05
N ILE A 83 -25.66 8.09 -16.67
CA ILE A 83 -26.57 7.16 -15.97
C ILE A 83 -26.05 5.72 -16.06
N TYR A 84 -25.60 5.31 -17.25
CA TYR A 84 -25.21 3.92 -17.52
C TYR A 84 -24.12 3.34 -16.61
N PRO A 85 -23.02 4.05 -16.27
CA PRO A 85 -21.94 3.46 -15.47
C PRO A 85 -22.18 3.53 -13.95
N ARG A 86 -23.24 4.18 -13.48
CA ARG A 86 -23.45 4.44 -12.04
C ARG A 86 -23.50 3.17 -11.20
N LYS A 87 -24.25 2.16 -11.64
CA LYS A 87 -24.35 0.88 -10.91
C LYS A 87 -22.99 0.20 -10.76
N GLN A 88 -22.17 0.21 -11.82
CA GLN A 88 -20.83 -0.36 -11.76
C GLN A 88 -19.94 0.43 -10.79
N TRP A 89 -20.06 1.76 -10.78
CA TRP A 89 -19.31 2.58 -9.84
C TRP A 89 -19.70 2.37 -8.38
N GLN A 90 -20.99 2.12 -8.10
CA GLN A 90 -21.44 1.77 -6.75
C GLN A 90 -20.85 0.43 -6.29
N ILE A 91 -20.87 -0.59 -7.15
CA ILE A 91 -20.24 -1.89 -6.86
C ILE A 91 -18.74 -1.71 -6.58
N GLU A 92 -18.05 -0.94 -7.40
CA GLU A 92 -16.61 -0.67 -7.21
C GLU A 92 -16.34 0.11 -5.90
N ILE A 93 -17.22 1.03 -5.50
CA ILE A 93 -17.12 1.72 -4.20
C ILE A 93 -17.17 0.73 -3.05
N ASP A 94 -18.16 -0.18 -3.05
CA ASP A 94 -18.29 -1.18 -2.01
C ASP A 94 -17.07 -2.10 -1.95
N ASP A 95 -16.57 -2.56 -3.11
CA ASP A 95 -15.35 -3.37 -3.21
C ASP A 95 -14.11 -2.64 -2.64
N PHE A 96 -13.96 -1.33 -2.91
CA PHE A 96 -12.85 -0.56 -2.36
C PHE A 96 -12.98 -0.32 -0.86
N GLN A 97 -14.21 -0.09 -0.38
CA GLN A 97 -14.47 0.04 1.06
C GLN A 97 -14.15 -1.28 1.79
N ASP A 98 -14.52 -2.42 1.22
CA ASP A 98 -14.15 -3.75 1.75
C ASP A 98 -12.63 -3.96 1.82
N GLU A 99 -11.90 -3.62 0.75
CA GLU A 99 -10.44 -3.73 0.73
C GLU A 99 -9.76 -2.76 1.69
N ILE A 100 -10.32 -1.57 1.90
CA ILE A 100 -9.84 -0.63 2.93
C ILE A 100 -10.09 -1.23 4.31
N GLU A 101 -11.32 -1.65 4.64
CA GLU A 101 -11.66 -2.23 5.94
C GLU A 101 -10.79 -3.44 6.28
N ARG A 102 -10.52 -4.29 5.28
CA ARG A 102 -9.67 -5.48 5.46
C ARG A 102 -8.23 -5.17 5.85
N ARG A 103 -7.68 -4.04 5.38
CA ARG A 103 -6.24 -3.70 5.49
C ARG A 103 -5.98 -2.59 6.50
N LEU A 104 -6.97 -1.76 6.78
CA LEU A 104 -6.80 -0.53 7.53
C LEU A 104 -6.54 -0.84 9.01
N THR A 105 -5.59 -0.10 9.56
CA THR A 105 -5.41 0.02 11.01
C THR A 105 -5.36 1.50 11.36
N LYS A 106 -5.57 1.83 12.64
CA LYS A 106 -5.51 3.22 13.11
C LYS A 106 -4.17 3.89 12.80
N THR A 107 -3.07 3.17 12.96
CA THR A 107 -1.73 3.68 12.65
C THR A 107 -1.56 3.97 11.16
N LEU A 108 -2.09 3.09 10.31
CA LEU A 108 -2.02 3.23 8.86
C LEU A 108 -2.85 4.43 8.39
N LEU A 109 -4.07 4.60 8.92
CA LEU A 109 -4.93 5.76 8.61
C LEU A 109 -4.21 7.08 8.89
N ASN A 110 -3.54 7.19 10.04
CA ASN A 110 -2.79 8.40 10.42
C ASN A 110 -1.59 8.72 9.50
N LYS A 111 -1.18 7.78 8.64
CA LYS A 111 -0.10 7.96 7.66
C LYS A 111 -0.61 8.33 6.27
N ILE A 112 -1.92 8.28 6.05
CA ILE A 112 -2.54 8.62 4.77
C ILE A 112 -2.99 10.08 4.78
N ASP A 113 -2.63 10.79 3.73
CA ASP A 113 -3.07 12.15 3.47
C ASP A 113 -4.24 12.09 2.47
N ILE A 114 -5.47 12.21 2.99
CA ILE A 114 -6.69 12.09 2.20
C ILE A 114 -6.82 13.24 1.20
N ASP A 115 -6.39 14.45 1.57
CA ASP A 115 -6.43 15.61 0.67
C ASP A 115 -5.51 15.39 -0.54
N LYS A 116 -4.34 14.78 -0.31
CA LYS A 116 -3.45 14.39 -1.41
C LYS A 116 -4.07 13.32 -2.31
N GLU A 117 -4.78 12.35 -1.76
CA GLU A 117 -5.49 11.35 -2.57
C GLU A 117 -6.66 11.95 -3.34
N TYR A 118 -7.35 12.92 -2.75
CA TYR A 118 -8.37 13.71 -3.42
C TYR A 118 -7.80 14.42 -4.65
N GLU A 119 -6.68 15.14 -4.52
CA GLU A 119 -6.06 15.83 -5.65
C GLU A 119 -5.63 14.87 -6.76
N ARG A 120 -5.15 13.66 -6.40
CA ARG A 120 -4.82 12.62 -7.37
C ARG A 120 -6.06 12.09 -8.09
N ALA A 121 -7.16 11.84 -7.36
CA ALA A 121 -8.43 11.39 -7.90
C ALA A 121 -9.06 12.46 -8.81
N LYS A 122 -9.13 13.71 -8.34
CA LYS A 122 -9.63 14.88 -9.09
C LYS A 122 -8.92 15.02 -10.44
N ARG A 123 -7.58 14.96 -10.47
CA ARG A 123 -6.82 15.00 -11.74
C ARG A 123 -7.21 13.90 -12.72
N LEU A 124 -7.42 12.68 -12.23
CA LEU A 124 -7.82 11.55 -13.06
C LEU A 124 -9.24 11.77 -13.63
N VAL A 125 -10.20 12.13 -12.76
CA VAL A 125 -11.58 12.42 -13.18
C VAL A 125 -11.61 13.54 -14.22
N LEU A 126 -10.89 14.65 -14.01
CA LEU A 126 -10.86 15.78 -14.95
C LEU A 126 -10.15 15.45 -16.28
N SER A 127 -9.34 14.40 -16.33
CA SER A 127 -8.74 13.92 -17.58
C SER A 127 -9.73 13.15 -18.46
N GLU A 128 -10.77 12.57 -17.86
CA GLU A 128 -11.79 11.75 -18.52
C GLU A 128 -13.11 12.50 -18.72
N TYR A 129 -13.46 13.39 -17.77
CA TYR A 129 -14.75 14.07 -17.71
C TYR A 129 -14.55 15.60 -17.61
N LYS A 130 -15.44 16.35 -18.27
CA LYS A 130 -15.53 17.80 -18.12
C LYS A 130 -16.53 18.13 -17.01
N LEU A 131 -16.08 18.06 -15.76
CA LEU A 131 -16.88 18.33 -14.56
C LEU A 131 -16.35 19.57 -13.84
N ASP A 132 -17.23 20.25 -13.11
CA ASP A 132 -16.86 21.28 -12.15
C ASP A 132 -16.75 20.61 -10.78
N LEU A 133 -15.53 20.49 -10.25
CA LEU A 133 -15.22 19.77 -9.02
C LEU A 133 -14.64 20.73 -7.97
N PRO A 134 -14.97 20.56 -6.67
CA PRO A 134 -14.47 21.43 -5.60
C PRO A 134 -12.94 21.59 -5.57
N ASP A 135 -12.44 22.74 -5.11
CA ASP A 135 -11.00 22.97 -4.95
C ASP A 135 -10.39 22.31 -3.71
N LYS A 136 -11.22 21.91 -2.76
CA LYS A 136 -10.82 21.14 -1.58
C LYS A 136 -11.63 19.88 -1.50
N SER A 137 -11.06 18.83 -0.91
CA SER A 137 -11.79 17.60 -0.64
C SER A 137 -13.08 17.91 0.14
N PRO A 138 -14.26 17.50 -0.34
CA PRO A 138 -15.50 17.59 0.43
C PRO A 138 -15.66 16.40 1.40
N TYR A 139 -14.75 15.42 1.36
CA TYR A 139 -14.89 14.16 2.09
C TYR A 139 -13.93 14.08 3.27
N SER A 140 -14.46 13.76 4.45
CA SER A 140 -13.71 13.14 5.54
C SER A 140 -13.49 11.64 5.28
N PHE A 141 -12.67 10.99 6.11
CA PHE A 141 -12.53 9.53 6.01
C PHE A 141 -13.86 8.82 6.26
N GLU A 142 -14.62 9.30 7.24
CA GLU A 142 -15.92 8.78 7.61
C GLU A 142 -16.91 8.88 6.44
N ASP A 143 -16.95 10.03 5.75
CA ASP A 143 -17.82 10.21 4.56
C ASP A 143 -17.43 9.25 3.41
N LEU A 144 -16.13 8.96 3.27
CA LEU A 144 -15.67 8.01 2.26
C LEU A 144 -16.11 6.58 2.59
N MET A 145 -16.12 6.20 3.87
CA MET A 145 -16.47 4.85 4.32
C MET A 145 -17.96 4.64 4.57
N GLU A 146 -18.79 5.69 4.51
CA GLU A 146 -20.24 5.54 4.56
C GLU A 146 -20.73 4.69 3.37
N ARG A 147 -21.40 3.57 3.69
CA ARG A 147 -21.94 2.62 2.72
C ARG A 147 -23.14 3.24 2.01
N LEU A 148 -23.21 3.03 0.69
CA LEU A 148 -24.36 3.44 -0.10
C LEU A 148 -25.57 2.56 0.27
N PRO A 149 -26.79 3.11 0.26
CA PRO A 149 -27.99 2.31 0.52
C PRO A 149 -28.15 1.20 -0.52
N GLU A 150 -28.58 0.02 -0.07
CA GLU A 150 -29.01 -1.05 -0.96
C GLU A 150 -30.31 -0.63 -1.67
N ASP A 151 -30.30 -0.60 -3.00
CA ASP A 151 -31.48 -0.35 -3.87
C ASP A 151 -32.39 -1.58 -3.99
#